data_AF-A0A820FKC8-F1
#
_entry.id   AF-A0A820FKC8-F1
#
_cell.length_a   1.000
_cell.length_b   1.000
_cell.length_c   1.000
_cell.angle_alpha   90.00
_cell.angle_beta   90.00
_cell.angle_gamma   90.00
#
_symmetry.space_group_name_H-M   'P 1'
#
loop_
_entity.id
_entity.type
_entity.pdbx_description
1 polymer ?
#
loop_
_entity_poly.entity_id
_entity_poly.type
_entity_poly.pdbx_seq_one_letter_code
_entity_poly.pdbx_strand_id
1 'polypeptide(L)'
;IALIGIACEFAGDIHSPNDLWHVLKEGCDIGSAIPSDRFDLESFTAHMLNMDNDGQLHQKLLRVDAEAGSVDPCHRLLMLKFVHSLDDAGYSVDKINGTKT
;
A
#
# COMPACT_ATOMS: atom_id res chain seq x y z
N ILE A 1 7.76 -25.04 11.88
CA ILE A 1 7.56 -23.60 11.59
C ILE A 1 6.06 -23.37 11.64
N ALA A 2 5.61 -22.41 12.45
CA ALA A 2 4.21 -22.04 12.56
C ALA A 2 4.07 -20.56 12.18
N LEU A 3 2.98 -20.21 11.50
CA LEU A 3 2.61 -18.83 11.24
C LEU A 3 1.71 -18.38 12.38
N ILE A 4 2.16 -17.39 13.15
CA ILE A 4 1.47 -16.93 14.38
C ILE A 4 0.87 -15.53 14.26
N GLY A 5 1.14 -14.83 13.15
CA GLY A 5 0.55 -13.52 12.87
C GLY A 5 0.63 -13.19 11.38
N ILE A 6 -0.34 -12.40 10.92
CA ILE A 6 -0.47 -11.93 9.54
C ILE A 6 -1.08 -10.53 9.53
N ALA A 7 -0.61 -9.69 8.61
CA ALA A 7 -1.23 -8.41 8.31
C ALA A 7 -1.27 -8.21 6.80
N CYS A 8 -2.28 -7.51 6.33
CA CYS A 8 -2.40 -7.18 4.92
C CYS A 8 -3.08 -5.83 4.71
N GLU A 9 -2.95 -5.33 3.48
CA GLU A 9 -3.70 -4.20 2.98
C GLU A 9 -3.86 -4.40 1.48
N PHE A 10 -5.11 -4.38 1.01
CA PHE A 10 -5.43 -4.62 -0.38
C PHE A 10 -6.41 -3.56 -0.90
N ALA A 11 -6.58 -3.52 -2.22
CA ALA A 11 -7.58 -2.65 -2.85
C ALA A 11 -8.99 -2.93 -2.30
N GLY A 12 -9.88 -1.95 -2.41
CA GLY A 12 -11.28 -2.10 -1.94
C GLY A 12 -11.44 -1.97 -0.43
N ASP A 13 -10.62 -1.16 0.24
CA ASP A 13 -10.71 -0.86 1.69
C ASP A 13 -10.51 -2.10 2.59
N ILE A 14 -9.65 -3.01 2.15
CA ILE A 14 -9.32 -4.26 2.85
C ILE A 14 -8.11 -4.01 3.74
N HIS A 15 -8.30 -4.01 5.06
CA HIS A 15 -7.25 -3.71 6.05
C HIS A 15 -6.88 -4.89 6.95
N SER A 16 -7.60 -6.01 6.82
CA SER A 16 -7.38 -7.21 7.63
C SER A 16 -7.56 -8.50 6.83
N PRO A 17 -7.00 -9.63 7.32
CA PRO A 17 -7.26 -10.94 6.73
C PRO A 17 -8.74 -11.32 6.72
N ASN A 18 -9.52 -10.82 7.69
CA ASN A 18 -10.96 -11.08 7.77
C ASN A 18 -11.71 -10.34 6.65
N ASP A 19 -11.36 -9.09 6.37
CA ASP A 19 -11.94 -8.31 5.26
C ASP A 19 -11.61 -8.96 3.92
N LEU A 20 -10.36 -9.41 3.75
CA LEU A 20 -9.94 -10.16 2.57
C LEU A 20 -10.77 -11.43 2.40
N TRP A 21 -10.99 -12.17 3.50
CA TRP A 21 -11.77 -13.40 3.46
C TRP A 21 -13.23 -13.16 3.06
N HIS A 22 -13.84 -12.06 3.52
CA HIS A 22 -15.18 -11.67 3.11
C HIS A 22 -15.27 -11.45 1.60
N VAL A 23 -14.34 -10.66 1.03
CA VAL A 23 -14.30 -10.39 -0.42
C VAL A 23 -14.06 -11.65 -1.24
N LEU A 24 -13.13 -12.51 -0.81
CA LEU A 24 -12.84 -13.77 -1.50
C LEU A 24 -14.04 -14.72 -1.50
N LYS A 25 -14.77 -14.77 -0.38
CA LYS A 25 -15.97 -15.61 -0.25
C LYS A 25 -17.11 -15.12 -1.13
N GLU A 26 -17.26 -13.80 -1.27
CA GLU A 26 -18.30 -13.18 -2.10
C GLU A 26 -17.94 -13.14 -3.59
N GLY A 27 -16.66 -13.28 -3.93
CA GLY A 27 -16.17 -13.22 -5.32
C GLY A 27 -16.28 -11.81 -5.91
N CYS A 28 -16.17 -10.77 -5.08
CA CYS A 28 -16.32 -9.37 -5.49
C CYS A 28 -15.12 -8.87 -6.30
N ASP A 29 -15.39 -8.16 -7.40
CA ASP A 29 -14.38 -7.39 -8.13
C ASP A 29 -14.09 -6.08 -7.39
N ILE A 30 -12.82 -5.89 -7.02
CA ILE A 30 -12.31 -4.74 -6.27
C ILE A 30 -11.48 -3.79 -7.13
N GLY A 31 -11.45 -4.00 -8.45
CA GLY A 31 -10.79 -3.12 -9.39
C GLY A 31 -11.41 -1.72 -9.42
N SER A 32 -10.56 -0.69 -9.45
CA SER A 32 -10.98 0.70 -9.64
C SER A 32 -10.21 1.34 -10.79
N ALA A 33 -10.77 2.42 -11.36
CA ALA A 33 -10.00 3.27 -12.25
C ALA A 33 -8.75 3.82 -11.54
N ILE A 34 -7.69 4.07 -12.30
CA ILE A 34 -6.49 4.73 -11.76
C ILE A 34 -6.86 6.17 -11.41
N PRO A 35 -6.61 6.62 -10.16
CA PRO A 35 -6.91 7.99 -9.76
C PRO A 35 -6.12 9.01 -10.59
N SER A 36 -6.78 10.09 -11.05
CA SER A 36 -6.16 11.12 -11.88
C SER A 36 -5.07 11.91 -11.17
N ASP A 37 -5.09 11.95 -9.83
CA ASP A 37 -4.05 12.56 -8.99
C ASP A 37 -2.80 11.66 -8.81
N ARG A 38 -2.91 10.36 -9.13
CA ARG A 38 -1.80 9.40 -9.10
C ARG A 38 -1.03 9.40 -10.40
N PHE A 39 -1.77 9.43 -11.52
CA PHE A 39 -1.21 9.34 -12.85
C PHE A 39 -2.16 9.94 -13.87
N ASP A 40 -1.62 10.77 -14.76
CA ASP A 40 -2.37 11.34 -15.87
C ASP A 40 -2.37 10.34 -17.05
N LEU A 41 -3.46 9.57 -17.16
CA LEU A 41 -3.64 8.61 -18.25
C LEU A 41 -3.81 9.29 -19.61
N GLU A 42 -4.40 10.49 -19.66
CA GLU A 42 -4.64 11.19 -20.92
C GLU A 42 -3.32 11.64 -21.53
N SER A 43 -2.44 12.24 -20.72
CA SER A 43 -1.09 12.60 -21.15
C SER A 43 -0.24 11.39 -21.54
N PHE A 44 -0.35 10.27 -20.80
CA PHE A 44 0.40 9.05 -21.11
C PHE A 44 -0.07 8.38 -22.40
N THR A 45 -1.38 8.34 -22.64
CA THR A 45 -1.94 7.77 -23.88
C THR A 45 -1.68 8.67 -25.09
N ALA A 46 -1.71 10.00 -24.91
CA ALA A 46 -1.32 10.98 -25.92
C ALA A 46 0.16 10.85 -26.33
N HIS A 47 1.06 10.64 -25.37
CA HIS A 47 2.47 10.31 -25.63
C HIS A 47 2.63 9.03 -26.45
N MET A 48 1.84 7.99 -26.15
CA MET A 48 1.88 6.73 -26.89
C MET A 48 1.39 6.86 -28.34
N LEU A 49 0.59 7.90 -28.62
CA LEU A 49 0.03 8.23 -29.94
C LEU A 49 0.79 9.35 -30.67
N ASN A 50 1.97 9.80 -30.19
CA ASN A 50 2.74 10.93 -30.75
C ASN A 50 1.92 12.22 -30.93
N MET A 51 1.22 12.65 -29.88
CA MET A 51 0.67 14.01 -29.80
C MET A 51 1.49 14.82 -28.79
N ASP A 52 2.09 15.93 -29.23
CA ASP A 52 3.09 16.70 -28.49
C ASP A 52 2.60 17.30 -27.16
N ASN A 53 3.59 17.54 -26.29
CA ASN A 53 3.53 17.57 -24.83
C ASN A 53 3.42 18.94 -24.18
N ASP A 54 2.46 19.05 -23.25
CA ASP A 54 2.43 20.13 -22.25
C ASP A 54 2.35 19.58 -20.80
N GLY A 55 2.49 18.26 -20.62
CA GLY A 55 2.15 17.57 -19.36
C GLY A 55 3.16 17.75 -18.23
N GLN A 56 2.95 18.74 -17.37
CA GLN A 56 3.65 18.83 -16.08
C GLN A 56 3.18 17.73 -15.13
N LEU A 57 4.10 16.86 -14.72
CA LEU A 57 3.86 15.80 -13.73
C LEU A 57 3.89 16.39 -12.32
N HIS A 58 2.72 16.47 -11.68
CA HIS A 58 2.61 16.78 -10.26
C HIS A 58 2.22 15.52 -9.48
N GLN A 59 3.21 14.81 -8.93
CA GLN A 59 2.95 13.73 -7.97
C GLN A 59 3.10 14.28 -6.55
N LYS A 60 1.98 14.45 -5.86
CA LYS A 60 1.95 14.84 -4.44
C LYS A 60 1.32 13.73 -3.61
N LEU A 61 1.94 12.56 -3.63
CA LEU A 61 1.39 11.38 -2.98
C LEU A 61 1.86 11.25 -1.53
N LEU A 62 1.33 12.13 -0.68
CA LEU A 62 1.43 12.16 0.79
C LEU A 62 2.53 13.09 1.32
N ARG A 63 2.11 14.25 1.82
CA ARG A 63 2.94 15.08 2.70
C ARG A 63 3.04 14.37 4.05
N VAL A 64 4.20 13.80 4.28
CA VAL A 64 4.73 13.48 5.59
C VAL A 64 5.84 14.51 5.86
N ASP A 65 6.56 14.44 6.97
CA ASP A 65 7.79 15.22 7.13
C ASP A 65 8.78 14.96 5.97
N ALA A 66 9.76 15.84 5.79
CA ALA A 66 10.66 15.80 4.63
C ALA A 66 11.41 14.46 4.51
N GLU A 67 11.69 13.83 5.65
CA GLU A 67 12.30 12.51 5.72
C GLU A 67 11.36 11.44 5.18
N ALA A 68 10.15 11.27 5.75
CA ALA A 68 9.25 10.23 5.27
C ALA A 68 8.70 10.51 3.86
N GLY A 69 8.66 11.77 3.41
CA GLY A 69 8.36 12.13 2.02
C GLY A 69 9.43 11.65 1.03
N SER A 70 10.67 11.47 1.47
CA SER A 70 11.79 10.97 0.65
C SER A 70 11.91 9.44 0.69
N VAL A 71 11.29 8.79 1.68
CA VAL A 71 11.26 7.33 1.78
C VAL A 71 10.20 6.76 0.84
N ASP A 72 10.61 5.75 0.08
CA ASP A 72 9.72 5.01 -0.81
C ASP A 72 8.44 4.54 -0.06
N PRO A 73 7.24 4.77 -0.61
CA PRO A 73 5.99 4.38 0.04
C PRO A 73 5.90 2.89 0.39
N CYS A 74 6.49 1.98 -0.39
CA CYS A 74 6.48 0.54 -0.11
C CYS A 74 7.29 0.21 1.14
N HIS A 75 8.41 0.89 1.37
CA HIS A 75 9.19 0.72 2.60
C HIS A 75 8.39 1.17 3.83
N ARG A 76 7.72 2.33 3.74
CA ARG A 76 6.86 2.83 4.82
C ARG A 76 5.72 1.86 5.12
N LEU A 77 5.06 1.34 4.08
CA LEU A 77 3.98 0.38 4.22
C LEU A 77 4.48 -0.92 4.84
N LEU A 78 5.65 -1.41 4.42
CA LEU A 78 6.25 -2.62 5.00
C LEU A 78 6.48 -2.48 6.51
N MET A 79 7.02 -1.35 6.95
CA MET A 79 7.24 -1.09 8.37
C MET A 79 5.93 -1.07 9.16
N LEU A 80 4.87 -0.47 8.59
CA LEU A 80 3.55 -0.49 9.21
C LEU A 80 2.97 -1.90 9.29
N LYS A 81 3.05 -2.68 8.20
CA LYS A 81 2.52 -4.05 8.17
C LYS A 81 3.25 -4.98 9.12
N PHE A 82 4.55 -4.75 9.33
CA PHE A 82 5.30 -5.49 10.34
C PHE A 82 4.69 -5.29 11.74
N VAL A 83 4.42 -4.05 12.14
CA VAL A 83 3.79 -3.76 13.44
C VAL A 83 2.41 -4.41 13.54
N HIS A 84 1.56 -4.27 12.52
CA HIS A 84 0.24 -4.89 12.52
C HIS A 84 0.31 -6.43 12.61
N SER A 85 1.32 -7.06 11.99
CA SER A 85 1.49 -8.52 12.08
C SER A 85 1.92 -8.98 13.46
N LEU A 86 2.64 -8.14 14.21
CA LEU A 86 2.99 -8.41 15.61
C LEU A 86 1.75 -8.27 16.50
N ASP A 87 0.93 -7.25 16.24
CA ASP A 87 -0.34 -7.05 16.97
C ASP A 87 -1.29 -8.23 16.76
N ASP A 88 -1.43 -8.73 15.52
CA ASP A 88 -2.19 -9.94 15.20
C ASP A 88 -1.65 -11.18 15.92
N ALA A 89 -0.32 -11.29 16.04
CA ALA A 89 0.32 -12.35 16.82
C ALA A 89 0.17 -12.17 18.35
N GLY A 90 -0.32 -11.04 18.83
CA GLY A 90 -0.38 -10.69 20.26
C GLY A 90 0.98 -10.34 20.88
N TYR A 91 1.95 -9.92 20.07
CA TYR A 91 3.28 -9.48 20.50
C TYR A 91 3.41 -7.96 20.47
N SER A 92 4.04 -7.39 21.50
CA SER A 92 4.47 -5.99 21.47
C SER A 92 5.92 -5.88 20.99
N VAL A 93 6.30 -4.71 20.46
CA VAL A 93 7.65 -4.43 19.97
C VAL A 93 8.71 -4.64 21.07
N ASP A 94 8.38 -4.34 22.33
CA ASP A 94 9.31 -4.54 23.44
C ASP A 94 9.64 -6.03 23.70
N LYS A 95 8.68 -6.93 23.42
CA LYS A 95 8.85 -8.38 23.65
C LYS A 95 9.79 -9.04 22.65
N ILE A 96 9.98 -8.43 21.48
CA ILE A 96 10.87 -8.94 20.42
C ILE A 96 12.27 -8.30 20.48
N ASN A 97 12.49 -7.35 21.39
CA ASN A 97 13.79 -6.73 21.51
C ASN A 97 14.83 -7.72 22.04
N GLY A 98 15.92 -7.91 21.32
CA GLY A 98 17.00 -8.86 21.67
C GLY A 98 16.72 -10.31 21.28
N THR A 99 15.58 -10.62 20.64
CA THR A 99 15.36 -11.94 20.04
C THR A 99 16.13 -12.08 18.73
N LYS A 100 16.45 -13.33 18.34
CA LYS A 100 17.04 -13.64 17.04
C LYS A 100 15.94 -13.70 15.97
N THR A 101 15.49 -12.53 15.54
CA THR A 101 14.42 -12.33 14.54
C THR A 101 14.98 -11.72 13.28
#